data_AF-A0A3N5GG46-F1
#
_entry.id   AF-A0A3N5GG46-F1
#
_cell.length_a   1.000
_cell.length_b   1.000
_cell.length_c   1.000
_cell.angle_alpha   90.00
_cell.angle_beta   90.00
_cell.angle_gamma   90.00
#
_symmetry.space_group_name_H-M   'P 1'
#
loop_
_entity.id
_entity.type
_entity.pdbx_description
1 polymer ?
#
loop_
_entity_poly.entity_id
_entity_poly.type
_entity_poly.pdbx_seq_one_letter_code
_entity_poly.pdbx_strand_id
1 'polypeptide(L)' 'MSDTARPFDASKAEAFAGTLLQSLNHGAWCLMASIGHRTGLFDTMRELPAATAQDIARAANLNERYVKEWLGAMVTSRVV' A
#
# COMPACT_ATOMS: atom_id res chain seq x y z
N MET A 1 -41.27 -20.69 24.25
CA MET A 1 -40.55 -19.69 23.44
C MET A 1 -39.11 -20.13 23.35
N SER A 2 -38.75 -20.91 22.33
CA SER A 2 -37.35 -21.32 22.13
C SER A 2 -36.65 -20.21 21.36
N ASP A 3 -35.79 -19.48 22.05
CA ASP A 3 -34.85 -18.53 21.47
C ASP A 3 -33.73 -19.33 20.79
N THR A 4 -33.89 -19.60 19.49
CA THR A 4 -32.83 -20.22 18.68
C THR A 4 -31.90 -19.11 18.19
N ALA A 5 -31.00 -18.67 19.06
CA ALA A 5 -29.86 -17.87 18.66
C ALA A 5 -29.04 -18.67 17.63
N ARG A 6 -28.84 -18.10 16.44
CA ARG A 6 -28.04 -18.72 15.39
C ARG A 6 -26.60 -18.89 15.91
N PRO A 7 -26.00 -20.10 15.87
CA PRO A 7 -24.64 -20.29 16.35
C PRO A 7 -23.66 -19.45 15.51
N PHE A 8 -22.64 -18.92 16.16
CA PHE A 8 -21.59 -18.14 15.50
C PHE A 8 -20.84 -18.99 14.48
N ASP A 9 -20.66 -18.45 13.28
CA ASP A 9 -19.95 -19.10 12.19
C ASP A 9 -18.52 -18.54 12.09
N ALA A 10 -17.58 -19.24 12.73
CA ALA A 10 -16.18 -18.83 12.79
C ALA A 10 -15.53 -18.74 11.39
N SER A 11 -15.93 -19.60 10.46
CA SER A 11 -15.40 -19.60 9.09
C SER A 11 -15.85 -18.35 8.33
N LYS A 12 -17.11 -17.91 8.50
CA LYS A 12 -17.56 -16.63 7.93
C LYS A 12 -16.85 -15.42 8.53
N ALA A 13 -16.59 -15.45 9.85
CA ALA A 13 -15.86 -14.37 10.50
C ALA A 13 -14.42 -14.26 9.99
N GLU A 14 -13.72 -15.38 9.81
CA GLU A 14 -12.36 -15.42 9.25
C GLU A 14 -12.33 -14.90 7.80
N ALA A 15 -13.27 -15.34 6.97
CA ALA A 15 -13.37 -14.85 5.58
C ALA A 15 -13.62 -13.33 5.52
N PHE A 16 -14.45 -12.81 6.41
CA PHE A 16 -14.68 -11.37 6.52
C PHE A 16 -13.43 -10.62 7.00
N ALA A 17 -12.70 -11.15 7.99
CA ALA A 17 -11.44 -10.56 8.45
C ALA A 17 -10.41 -10.48 7.31
N GLY A 18 -10.30 -11.52 6.50
CA GLY A 18 -9.47 -11.51 5.29
C GLY A 18 -9.90 -10.44 4.29
N THR A 19 -11.21 -10.29 4.06
CA THR A 19 -11.76 -9.24 3.18
C THR A 19 -11.42 -7.84 3.71
N LEU A 20 -11.58 -7.61 5.01
CA LEU A 20 -11.27 -6.33 5.64
C LEU A 20 -9.79 -5.98 5.52
N LEU A 21 -8.89 -6.93 5.78
CA LEU A 21 -7.45 -6.74 5.61
C LEU A 21 -7.10 -6.38 4.17
N GLN A 22 -7.71 -7.05 3.18
CA GLN A 22 -7.52 -6.71 1.77
C GLN A 22 -8.02 -5.30 1.46
N SER A 23 -9.21 -4.90 1.95
CA SER A 23 -9.72 -3.55 1.75
C SER A 23 -8.79 -2.48 2.34
N LEU A 24 -8.20 -2.73 3.52
CA LEU A 24 -7.22 -1.83 4.13
C LEU A 24 -5.95 -1.69 3.28
N ASN A 25 -5.43 -2.79 2.76
CA ASN A 25 -4.27 -2.77 1.86
C ASN A 25 -4.55 -1.99 0.57
N HIS A 26 -5.72 -2.19 -0.05
CA HIS A 26 -6.13 -1.42 -1.23
C HIS A 26 -6.28 0.08 -0.91
N GLY A 27 -6.85 0.42 0.25
CA GLY A 27 -6.94 1.81 0.70
C GLY A 27 -5.57 2.46 0.90
N ALA A 28 -4.63 1.74 1.53
CA ALA A 28 -3.26 2.20 1.70
C ALA A 28 -2.56 2.42 0.35
N TRP A 29 -2.72 1.48 -0.59
CA TRP A 29 -2.20 1.63 -1.95
C TRP A 29 -2.76 2.88 -2.65
N CYS A 30 -4.07 3.13 -2.60
CA CYS A 30 -4.68 4.33 -3.19
C CYS A 30 -4.02 5.62 -2.66
N LEU A 31 -3.79 5.68 -1.34
CA LEU A 31 -3.13 6.81 -0.70
C LEU A 31 -1.67 6.95 -1.17
N MET A 32 -0.92 5.86 -1.25
CA MET A 32 0.47 5.89 -1.72
C MET A 32 0.59 6.28 -3.18
N ALA A 33 -0.36 5.87 -4.03
CA ALA A 33 -0.44 6.34 -5.42
C ALA A 33 -0.68 7.85 -5.48
N SER A 34 -1.57 8.39 -4.64
CA SER A 34 -1.77 9.85 -4.53
C SER A 34 -0.50 10.58 -4.11
N ILE A 35 0.24 10.05 -3.13
CA ILE A 35 1.53 10.62 -2.69
C ILE A 35 2.53 10.61 -3.85
N GLY A 36 2.73 9.46 -4.49
CA GLY A 36 3.70 9.30 -5.58
C GLY A 36 3.45 10.24 -6.75
N HIS A 37 2.18 10.50 -7.09
CA HIS A 37 1.81 11.47 -8.10
C HIS A 37 2.10 12.91 -7.63
N ARG A 38 1.65 13.29 -6.43
CA ARG A 38 1.79 14.66 -5.93
C ARG A 38 3.24 15.06 -5.64
N THR A 39 4.11 14.10 -5.34
CA THR A 39 5.54 14.34 -5.12
C THR A 39 6.38 14.17 -6.39
N GLY A 40 5.78 13.75 -7.51
CA GLY A 40 6.49 13.51 -8.77
C GLY A 40 7.39 12.27 -8.76
N LEU A 41 7.23 11.35 -7.78
CA LEU A 41 8.06 10.15 -7.67
C LEU A 41 7.88 9.21 -8.87
N PHE A 42 6.65 9.03 -9.36
CA PHE A 42 6.42 8.23 -10.56
C PHE A 42 7.11 8.83 -11.79
N ASP A 43 6.99 10.14 -11.98
CA ASP A 43 7.63 10.83 -13.09
C ASP A 43 9.16 10.80 -13.00
N THR A 44 9.70 10.92 -11.78
CA THR A 44 11.14 10.79 -11.53
C THR A 44 11.63 9.39 -11.89
N MET A 45 10.93 8.35 -11.44
CA MET A 45 11.32 6.97 -11.71
C MET A 45 11.20 6.60 -13.19
N ARG A 46 10.27 7.23 -13.94
CA ARG A 46 10.14 7.04 -15.39
C ARG A 46 11.40 7.45 -16.17
N GLU A 47 12.16 8.41 -15.65
CA GLU A 47 13.39 8.92 -16.29
C GLU A 47 14.67 8.21 -15.82
N LEU A 48 14.55 7.29 -14.86
CA LEU A 48 15.69 6.57 -14.29
C LEU A 48 15.71 5.10 -14.74
N PRO A 49 16.89 4.49 -14.93
CA PRO A 49 16.99 3.03 -14.92
C PRO A 49 16.67 2.48 -13.53
N ALA A 50 16.74 1.16 -13.34
CA ALA A 50 16.70 0.57 -12.01
C ALA A 50 17.73 1.27 -11.09
N ALA A 51 17.24 1.83 -9.98
CA ALA A 51 17.98 2.78 -9.16
C ALA A 51 17.75 2.50 -7.67
N THR A 52 18.69 2.94 -6.83
CA THR A 52 18.53 2.81 -5.37
C THR A 52 17.56 3.85 -4.82
N ALA A 53 17.04 3.65 -3.61
CA ALA A 53 16.19 4.64 -2.93
C ALA A 53 16.91 6.00 -2.78
N GLN A 54 18.23 5.97 -2.55
CA GLN A 54 19.05 7.18 -2.45
C GLN A 54 19.14 7.92 -3.79
N ASP A 55 19.29 7.19 -4.90
CA ASP A 55 19.34 7.78 -6.24
C ASP A 55 18.00 8.42 -6.62
N ILE A 56 16.89 7.72 -6.35
CA ILE A 56 15.53 8.23 -6.59
C ILE A 56 15.26 9.47 -5.74
N ALA A 57 15.63 9.46 -4.45
CA ALA A 57 15.43 10.60 -3.56
C ALA A 57 16.22 11.83 -4.01
N ARG A 58 17.48 11.62 -4.46
CA ARG A 58 18.31 12.68 -5.03
C ARG A 58 17.71 13.26 -6.29
N ALA A 59 17.23 12.41 -7.21
CA ALA A 59 16.62 12.83 -8.47
C ALA A 59 15.29 13.58 -8.24
N ALA A 60 14.48 13.12 -7.29
CA ALA A 60 13.21 13.76 -6.93
C ALA A 60 13.37 15.00 -6.04
N ASN A 61 14.58 15.29 -5.57
CA ASN A 61 14.86 16.30 -4.54
C ASN A 61 13.99 16.13 -3.28
N LEU A 62 13.89 14.89 -2.79
CA LEU A 62 13.13 14.50 -1.61
C LEU A 62 14.05 13.88 -0.55
N ASN A 63 13.54 13.80 0.68
CA ASN A 63 14.26 13.14 1.75
C ASN A 63 14.24 11.61 1.56
N GLU A 64 15.42 10.99 1.53
CA GLU A 64 15.61 9.56 1.30
C GLU A 64 14.77 8.67 2.22
N ARG A 65 14.64 9.02 3.51
CA ARG A 65 13.85 8.23 4.46
C ARG A 65 12.42 8.05 3.97
N TYR A 66 11.76 9.14 3.58
CA TYR A 66 10.36 9.09 3.14
C TYR A 66 10.20 8.41 1.77
N VAL A 67 11.19 8.58 0.87
CA VAL A 67 11.20 7.85 -0.40
C VAL A 67 11.32 6.35 -0.15
N LYS A 68 12.17 5.92 0.79
CA LYS A 68 12.33 4.52 1.16
C LYS A 68 11.06 3.91 1.76
N GLU A 69 10.39 4.61 2.68
CA GLU A 69 9.11 4.15 3.25
C GLU A 69 8.03 4.03 2.17
N TRP A 70 7.94 5.02 1.28
CA TRP A 70 6.99 5.01 0.17
C TRP A 70 7.27 3.84 -0.80
N LEU A 71 8.53 3.64 -1.20
CA LEU A 71 8.93 2.49 -2.03
C LEU A 71 8.57 1.15 -1.36
N GLY A 72 8.76 1.02 -0.05
CA GLY A 72 8.34 -0.17 0.71
C GLY A 72 6.86 -0.47 0.56
N ALA A 73 6.01 0.55 0.65
CA ALA A 73 4.57 0.39 0.44
C ALA A 73 4.22 0.04 -1.02
N MET A 74 4.89 0.64 -2.00
CA MET A 74 4.63 0.37 -3.43
C MET A 74 5.07 -1.03 -3.88
N VAL A 75 6.22 -1.51 -3.37
CA VAL A 75 6.74 -2.86 -3.68
C VAL A 75 5.85 -3.94 -3.05
N THR A 76 5.45 -3.78 -1.79
CA THR A 76 4.54 -4.73 -1.13
C THR A 76 3.15 -4.75 -1.77
N SER A 77 2.75 -3.64 -2.39
CA SER A 77 1.53 -3.53 -3.22
C SER A 77 1.70 -4.05 -4.65
N ARG A 78 2.89 -4.53 -5.04
CA ARG A 78 3.23 -5.03 -6.39
C ARG A 78 3.06 -4.01 -7.52
N VAL A 79 3.37 -2.76 -7.24
CA VAL A 79 3.36 -1.68 -8.26
C VAL A 79 4.77 -1.36 -8.76
N VAL A 80 5.74 -1.36 -7.85
CA VAL A 80 7.17 -1.14 -8.10
C VAL A 80 7.93 -2.44 -7.92
#